data_AF-A0A8E1WDH5-F1
#
_entry.id   AF-A0A8E1WDH5-F1
#
_cell.length_a   1.000
_cell.length_b   1.000
_cell.length_c   1.000
_cell.angle_alpha   90.00
_cell.angle_beta   90.00
_cell.angle_gamma   90.00
#
_symmetry.space_group_name_H-M   'P 1'
#
loop_
_entity.id
_entity.type
_entity.pdbx_description
1 polymer ?
#
loop_
_entity_poly.entity_id
_entity_poly.type
_entity_poly.pdbx_seq_one_letter_code
_entity_poly.pdbx_strand_id
1 'polypeptide(L)'
;MPTNSVRAAAEGMPEINRRRLLIGLAAASTTAATVSIASVATATPGETPALLELGNALPAVEAEYVDSLAAMNAAIESGQKIWPAAPKELHLPRDNYWGTDVIERGITGHGIEHRDQFGDWRSQRIWTDETLQECFDRADKYARSRSERVRNKWTATRDEYAALLPVAKRYEAKCERIRIATGYNAAKTRNNAARAELIDLVGSIMGQPERTMDGIIIKAQALSAWSKVDRTYRALNLNALEWSGQFAASVLKVATGGAS
;
A
#
# COMPACT_ATOMS: atom_id res chain seq x y z
N MET A 1 -44.99 -3.74 -49.74
CA MET A 1 -44.24 -3.95 -48.49
C MET A 1 -44.63 -2.82 -47.54
N PRO A 2 -45.53 -3.07 -46.58
CA PRO A 2 -46.11 -2.04 -45.72
C PRO A 2 -45.20 -1.74 -44.52
N THR A 3 -45.12 -0.46 -44.19
CA THR A 3 -44.46 0.13 -43.02
C THR A 3 -45.29 -0.12 -41.76
N ASN A 4 -44.78 -0.95 -40.85
CA ASN A 4 -45.36 -1.13 -39.51
C ASN A 4 -44.74 -0.12 -38.53
N SER A 5 -45.55 0.84 -38.09
CA SER A 5 -45.28 1.66 -36.91
C SER A 5 -45.70 0.90 -35.64
N VAL A 6 -44.75 0.57 -34.77
CA VAL A 6 -45.01 -0.02 -33.45
C VAL A 6 -44.78 1.04 -32.36
N ARG A 7 -45.83 1.35 -31.61
CA ARG A 7 -45.78 1.97 -30.28
C ARG A 7 -45.70 0.86 -29.23
N ALA A 8 -44.79 0.98 -28.27
CA ALA A 8 -44.81 0.27 -26.98
C ALA A 8 -44.07 1.17 -25.97
N ALA A 9 -44.82 1.78 -25.04
CA ALA A 9 -45.03 1.32 -23.67
C ALA A 9 -43.89 1.76 -22.74
N ALA A 10 -44.16 2.84 -22.01
CA ALA A 10 -43.41 3.27 -20.85
C ALA A 10 -43.88 2.46 -19.64
N GLU A 11 -42.96 1.85 -18.91
CA GLU A 11 -43.09 1.32 -17.54
C GLU A 11 -41.64 0.96 -17.12
N GLY A 12 -40.98 1.74 -16.27
CA GLY A 12 -41.03 1.56 -14.83
C GLY A 12 -39.60 1.45 -14.27
N MET A 13 -38.86 2.57 -14.23
CA MET A 13 -37.62 2.68 -13.46
C MET A 13 -37.94 3.44 -12.17
N PRO A 14 -37.60 2.93 -10.97
CA PRO A 14 -37.82 3.69 -9.75
C PRO A 14 -36.95 4.94 -9.75
N GLU A 15 -37.60 6.08 -9.87
CA GLU A 15 -37.02 7.41 -9.72
C GLU A 15 -36.59 7.56 -8.26
N ILE A 16 -35.34 7.19 -7.99
CA ILE A 16 -34.71 7.32 -6.67
C ILE A 16 -34.78 8.79 -6.27
N ASN A 17 -35.56 9.03 -5.21
CA ASN A 17 -35.94 10.30 -4.63
C ASN A 17 -34.75 11.25 -4.33
N ARG A 18 -34.27 11.99 -5.33
CA ARG A 18 -33.38 13.15 -5.11
C ARG A 18 -34.06 14.25 -4.27
N ARG A 19 -35.40 14.33 -4.32
CA ARG A 19 -36.19 15.29 -3.53
C ARG A 19 -36.26 14.99 -2.03
N ARG A 20 -36.04 13.74 -1.60
CA ARG A 20 -36.01 13.42 -0.15
C ARG A 20 -34.65 13.69 0.49
N LEU A 21 -33.56 13.74 -0.30
CA LEU A 21 -32.22 14.02 0.22
C LEU A 21 -32.00 15.52 0.52
N LEU A 22 -32.72 16.42 -0.14
CA LEU A 22 -32.55 17.87 0.01
C LEU A 22 -33.42 18.52 1.11
N ILE A 23 -34.29 17.75 1.78
CA ILE A 23 -35.14 18.27 2.86
C ILE A 23 -34.43 18.17 4.23
N GLY A 24 -33.33 17.42 4.33
CA GLY A 24 -32.61 17.19 5.59
C GLY A 24 -31.57 18.24 6.00
N LEU A 25 -31.34 19.31 5.22
CA LEU A 25 -30.20 20.22 5.44
C LEU A 25 -30.55 21.72 5.52
N ALA A 26 -31.74 22.07 6.04
CA ALA A 26 -32.06 23.47 6.31
C ALA A 26 -32.97 23.64 7.54
N ALA A 27 -32.38 23.54 8.73
CA ALA A 27 -33.00 24.03 9.96
C ALA A 27 -31.94 24.45 10.98
N ALA A 28 -31.31 25.60 10.74
CA ALA A 28 -30.58 26.33 11.77
C ALA A 28 -30.74 27.83 11.52
N SER A 29 -31.74 28.44 12.17
CA SER A 29 -31.71 29.80 12.77
C SER A 29 -33.10 30.42 12.83
N THR A 30 -33.79 30.27 13.96
CA THR A 30 -34.73 31.28 14.47
C THR A 30 -34.81 31.15 15.99
N THR A 31 -34.29 32.15 16.68
CA THR A 31 -34.54 32.44 18.11
C THR A 31 -35.87 33.17 18.27
N ALA A 32 -36.80 32.64 19.06
CA ALA A 32 -37.82 33.39 19.80
C ALA A 32 -38.47 32.49 20.87
N ALA A 33 -38.84 33.12 21.99
CA ALA A 33 -39.06 32.51 23.29
C ALA A 33 -40.47 31.89 23.52
N THR A 34 -40.53 31.09 24.60
CA THR A 34 -41.69 30.65 25.41
C THR A 34 -42.77 29.78 24.75
N VAL A 35 -42.88 28.52 25.16
CA VAL A 35 -43.80 28.01 26.20
C VAL A 35 -43.39 26.56 26.52
N SER A 36 -43.15 26.26 27.80
CA SER A 36 -42.84 24.93 28.29
C SER A 36 -44.04 24.00 28.12
N ILE A 37 -43.94 23.06 27.19
CA ILE A 37 -44.62 21.78 27.27
C ILE A 37 -43.51 20.76 27.45
N ALA A 38 -43.37 20.23 28.66
CA ALA A 38 -42.50 19.09 28.94
C ALA A 38 -43.11 17.86 28.25
N SER A 39 -42.89 17.73 26.94
CA SER A 39 -42.90 16.41 26.34
C SER A 39 -41.68 15.69 26.91
N VAL A 40 -41.90 14.51 27.48
CA VAL A 40 -40.83 13.55 27.67
C VAL A 40 -40.45 13.10 26.26
N ALA A 41 -39.70 13.95 25.56
CA ALA A 41 -38.95 13.54 24.40
C ALA A 41 -37.95 12.52 24.96
N THR A 42 -38.25 11.24 24.77
CA THR A 42 -37.23 10.21 24.81
C THR A 42 -36.18 10.67 23.81
N ALA A 43 -35.11 11.29 24.34
CA ALA A 43 -33.99 11.74 23.55
C ALA A 43 -33.59 10.54 22.69
N THR A 44 -33.76 10.67 21.38
CA THR A 44 -33.31 9.64 20.43
C THR A 44 -31.85 9.40 20.79
N PRO A 45 -31.43 8.15 21.06
CA PRO A 45 -30.06 7.91 21.51
C PRO A 45 -29.11 8.53 20.49
N GLY A 46 -28.41 9.58 20.90
CA GLY A 46 -27.36 10.16 20.08
C GLY A 46 -26.26 9.12 19.90
N GLU A 47 -25.67 9.07 18.72
CA GLU A 47 -24.52 8.20 18.50
C GLU A 47 -23.37 8.63 19.42
N THR A 48 -22.48 7.68 19.72
CA THR A 48 -21.31 7.91 20.57
C THR A 48 -20.44 9.02 19.96
N PRO A 49 -20.11 10.11 20.70
CA PRO A 49 -19.29 11.20 20.17
C PRO A 49 -17.96 10.73 19.58
N ALA A 50 -17.34 9.73 20.20
CA ALA A 50 -16.10 9.13 19.71
C ALA A 50 -16.25 8.52 18.29
N LEU A 51 -17.36 7.82 18.00
CA LEU A 51 -17.59 7.25 16.67
C LEU A 51 -17.82 8.34 15.62
N LEU A 52 -18.54 9.41 15.99
CA LEU A 52 -18.74 10.56 15.11
C LEU A 52 -17.41 11.29 14.80
N GLU A 53 -16.56 11.49 15.81
CA GLU A 53 -15.23 12.10 15.63
C GLU A 53 -14.34 11.27 14.71
N LEU A 54 -14.27 9.95 14.92
CA LEU A 54 -13.52 9.04 14.04
C LEU A 54 -14.09 9.04 12.61
N GLY A 55 -15.42 9.02 12.47
CA GLY A 55 -16.10 9.11 11.18
C GLY A 55 -15.80 10.42 10.44
N ASN A 56 -15.73 11.54 11.16
CA ASN A 56 -15.37 12.85 10.59
C ASN A 56 -13.90 12.93 10.15
N ALA A 57 -13.00 12.19 10.80
CA ALA A 57 -11.59 12.12 10.41
C ALA A 57 -11.34 11.25 9.17
N LEU A 58 -12.21 10.26 8.93
CA LEU A 58 -12.02 9.25 7.88
C LEU A 58 -11.78 9.83 6.47
N PRO A 59 -12.53 10.81 5.96
CA PRO A 59 -12.31 11.32 4.61
C PRO A 59 -10.92 11.92 4.40
N ALA A 60 -10.36 12.58 5.41
CA ALA A 60 -9.03 13.19 5.33
C ALA A 60 -7.92 12.13 5.30
N VAL A 61 -8.01 11.12 6.17
CA VAL A 61 -7.04 10.01 6.23
C VAL A 61 -7.11 9.16 4.95
N GLU A 62 -8.31 8.90 4.46
CA GLU A 62 -8.52 8.20 3.19
C GLU A 62 -7.92 8.97 2.00
N ALA A 63 -8.15 10.28 1.93
CA ALA A 63 -7.59 11.13 0.88
C ALA A 63 -6.05 11.09 0.91
N GLU A 64 -5.44 11.21 2.08
CA GLU A 64 -3.99 11.14 2.25
C GLU A 64 -3.41 9.77 1.83
N TYR A 65 -4.11 8.67 2.14
CA TYR A 65 -3.69 7.35 1.66
C TYR A 65 -3.73 7.26 0.14
N VAL A 66 -4.80 7.72 -0.51
CA VAL A 66 -4.94 7.68 -1.96
C VAL A 66 -3.91 8.57 -2.64
N ASP A 67 -3.71 9.79 -2.14
CA ASP A 67 -2.75 10.74 -2.70
C ASP A 67 -1.30 10.27 -2.54
N SER A 68 -0.96 9.72 -1.37
CA SER A 68 0.38 9.15 -1.14
C SER A 68 0.63 7.90 -1.99
N LEU A 69 -0.39 7.08 -2.25
CA LEU A 69 -0.30 5.94 -3.17
C LEU A 69 -0.07 6.40 -4.61
N ALA A 70 -0.80 7.41 -5.06
CA ALA A 70 -0.62 8.01 -6.38
C ALA A 70 0.80 8.59 -6.55
N ALA A 71 1.29 9.32 -5.55
CA ALA A 71 2.65 9.86 -5.55
C ALA A 71 3.72 8.76 -5.58
N MET A 72 3.55 7.69 -4.80
CA MET A 72 4.46 6.54 -4.83
C MET A 72 4.46 5.86 -6.21
N ASN A 73 3.29 5.66 -6.81
CA ASN A 73 3.18 5.05 -8.14
C ASN A 73 3.81 5.91 -9.22
N ALA A 74 3.65 7.24 -9.18
CA ALA A 74 4.31 8.16 -10.09
C ALA A 74 5.85 8.12 -9.95
N ALA A 75 6.37 8.02 -8.73
CA ALA A 75 7.81 7.86 -8.47
C ALA A 75 8.33 6.50 -9.00
N ILE A 76 7.55 5.44 -8.87
CA ILE A 76 7.88 4.12 -9.43
C ILE A 76 7.91 4.19 -10.95
N GLU A 77 6.86 4.74 -11.58
CA GLU A 77 6.75 4.79 -13.04
C GLU A 77 7.88 5.62 -13.67
N SER A 78 8.17 6.80 -13.10
CA SER A 78 9.27 7.65 -13.58
C SER A 78 10.63 6.98 -13.39
N GLY A 79 10.85 6.32 -12.25
CA GLY A 79 12.11 5.64 -11.96
C GLY A 79 12.34 4.37 -12.78
N GLN A 80 11.30 3.58 -13.03
CA GLN A 80 11.39 2.35 -13.84
C GLN A 80 11.86 2.64 -15.27
N LYS A 81 11.42 3.76 -15.86
CA LYS A 81 11.81 4.17 -17.22
C LYS A 81 13.32 4.40 -17.39
N ILE A 82 14.01 4.77 -16.32
CA ILE A 82 15.44 5.11 -16.33
C ILE A 82 16.30 4.18 -15.49
N TRP A 83 15.71 3.15 -14.89
CA TRP A 83 16.41 2.20 -14.03
C TRP A 83 17.46 1.42 -14.82
N PRO A 84 18.74 1.45 -14.41
CA PRO A 84 19.78 0.73 -15.14
C PRO A 84 19.66 -0.77 -14.91
N ALA A 85 19.90 -1.56 -15.95
CA ALA A 85 20.24 -2.96 -15.78
C ALA A 85 21.65 -3.10 -15.17
N ALA A 86 21.87 -4.15 -14.40
CA ALA A 86 23.19 -4.50 -13.90
C ALA A 86 24.15 -4.76 -15.08
N PRO A 87 25.39 -4.25 -15.02
CA PRO A 87 26.44 -4.65 -15.96
C PRO A 87 26.66 -6.17 -15.92
N LYS A 88 26.88 -6.78 -17.08
CA LYS A 88 27.03 -8.24 -17.22
C LYS A 88 28.19 -8.79 -16.38
N GLU A 89 29.21 -7.97 -16.15
CA GLU A 89 30.38 -8.30 -15.34
C GLU A 89 30.03 -8.51 -13.86
N LEU A 90 28.92 -7.95 -13.39
CA LEU A 90 28.42 -8.17 -12.03
C LEU A 90 27.56 -9.42 -11.91
N HIS A 91 27.19 -10.07 -13.02
CA HIS A 91 26.32 -11.24 -12.97
C HIS A 91 27.08 -12.46 -12.44
N LEU A 92 26.52 -13.10 -11.43
CA LEU A 92 27.06 -14.31 -10.86
C LEU A 92 26.74 -15.53 -11.74
N PRO A 93 27.70 -16.43 -11.99
CA PRO A 93 27.41 -17.70 -12.64
C PRO A 93 26.38 -18.51 -11.86
N ARG A 94 25.55 -19.27 -12.57
CA ARG A 94 24.46 -20.08 -11.99
C ARG A 94 24.92 -21.01 -10.87
N ASP A 95 26.11 -21.58 -10.99
CA ASP A 95 26.62 -22.60 -10.06
C ASP A 95 27.52 -22.02 -8.97
N ASN A 96 27.59 -20.69 -8.83
CA ASN A 96 28.39 -20.09 -7.77
C ASN A 96 27.66 -20.14 -6.42
N TYR A 97 27.80 -21.29 -5.74
CA TYR A 97 27.29 -21.52 -4.38
C TYR A 97 27.98 -20.65 -3.31
N TRP A 98 29.08 -19.99 -3.65
CA TRP A 98 29.83 -19.11 -2.75
C TRP A 98 29.52 -17.62 -2.96
N GLY A 99 28.53 -17.31 -3.81
CA GLY A 99 28.06 -15.95 -4.09
C GLY A 99 26.95 -15.49 -3.15
N THR A 100 26.57 -14.22 -3.29
CA THR A 100 25.46 -13.63 -2.56
C THR A 100 24.11 -14.12 -3.09
N ASP A 101 23.11 -14.24 -2.21
CA ASP A 101 21.70 -14.43 -2.58
C ASP A 101 21.03 -13.10 -3.01
N VAL A 102 21.82 -12.03 -3.13
CA VAL A 102 21.35 -10.76 -3.68
C VAL A 102 21.10 -10.91 -5.17
N ILE A 103 19.83 -10.73 -5.52
CA ILE A 103 19.36 -10.61 -6.89
C ILE A 103 19.36 -9.15 -7.35
N GLU A 104 19.43 -8.95 -8.65
CA GLU A 104 19.18 -7.66 -9.28
C GLU A 104 17.75 -7.22 -8.98
N ARG A 105 17.60 -5.98 -8.48
CA ARG A 105 16.32 -5.42 -8.04
C ARG A 105 16.01 -4.12 -8.78
N GLY A 106 14.74 -3.95 -9.10
CA GLY A 106 14.20 -2.69 -9.62
C GLY A 106 14.08 -1.63 -8.54
N ILE A 107 13.54 -0.47 -8.92
CA ILE A 107 13.34 0.66 -7.99
C ILE A 107 12.48 0.29 -6.76
N THR A 108 11.54 -0.64 -6.92
CA THR A 108 10.64 -1.09 -5.85
C THR A 108 11.29 -2.09 -4.88
N GLY A 109 12.49 -2.60 -5.20
CA GLY A 109 13.14 -3.69 -4.48
C GLY A 109 12.71 -5.09 -4.93
N HIS A 110 11.78 -5.23 -5.87
CA HIS A 110 11.45 -6.54 -6.46
C HIS A 110 12.54 -6.98 -7.44
N GLY A 111 12.74 -8.29 -7.55
CA GLY A 111 13.68 -8.86 -8.51
C GLY A 111 13.33 -8.46 -9.95
N ILE A 112 14.33 -8.08 -10.74
CA ILE A 112 14.14 -7.90 -12.19
C ILE A 112 14.26 -9.27 -12.84
N GLU A 113 13.28 -9.67 -13.64
CA GLU A 113 13.32 -10.94 -14.35
C GLU A 113 14.02 -10.79 -15.70
N HIS A 114 14.97 -11.67 -15.96
CA HIS A 114 15.64 -11.77 -17.24
C HIS A 114 15.40 -13.17 -17.79
N ARG A 115 15.30 -13.26 -19.11
CA ARG A 115 15.32 -14.55 -19.80
C ARG A 115 16.74 -15.10 -19.74
N ASP A 116 16.90 -16.28 -19.13
CA ASP A 116 18.18 -16.96 -19.08
C ASP A 116 18.53 -17.66 -20.40
N GLN A 117 19.71 -18.28 -20.46
CA GLN A 117 20.17 -19.02 -21.64
C GLN A 117 19.30 -20.24 -22.01
N PHE A 118 18.44 -20.70 -21.11
CA PHE A 118 17.50 -21.81 -21.33
C PHE A 118 16.09 -21.31 -21.69
N GLY A 119 15.87 -20.00 -21.69
CA GLY A 119 14.58 -19.38 -21.99
C GLY A 119 13.67 -19.20 -20.77
N ASP A 120 14.13 -19.52 -19.56
CA ASP A 120 13.38 -19.36 -18.31
C ASP A 120 13.46 -17.89 -17.83
N TRP A 121 12.37 -17.39 -17.24
CA TRP A 121 12.36 -16.08 -16.56
C TRP A 121 12.85 -16.23 -15.13
N ARG A 122 13.95 -15.56 -14.79
CA ARG A 122 14.53 -15.57 -13.43
C ARG A 122 15.21 -14.25 -13.10
N SER A 123 15.21 -13.90 -11.82
CA SER A 123 16.06 -12.81 -11.34
C SER A 123 17.52 -13.23 -11.29
N GLN A 124 18.38 -12.39 -11.86
CA GLN A 124 19.82 -12.63 -11.91
C GLN A 124 20.44 -12.32 -10.57
N ARG A 125 21.36 -13.18 -10.12
CA ARG A 125 22.20 -12.87 -8.95
C ARG A 125 23.31 -11.94 -9.38
N ILE A 126 23.58 -10.92 -8.57
CA ILE A 126 24.62 -9.93 -8.87
C ILE A 126 25.57 -9.76 -7.69
N TRP A 127 26.80 -9.44 -8.03
CA TRP A 127 27.76 -8.90 -7.08
C TRP A 127 27.35 -7.48 -6.66
N THR A 128 27.33 -7.24 -5.34
CA THR A 128 27.16 -5.90 -4.75
C THR A 128 28.51 -5.33 -4.35
N ASP A 129 28.57 -4.02 -4.07
CA ASP A 129 29.78 -3.39 -3.53
C ASP A 129 30.23 -4.07 -2.23
N GLU A 130 29.29 -4.25 -1.29
CA GLU A 130 29.53 -4.90 0.00
C GLU A 130 30.08 -6.32 -0.16
N THR A 131 29.44 -7.16 -0.98
CA THR A 131 29.82 -8.56 -1.13
C THR A 131 31.15 -8.72 -1.88
N LEU A 132 31.42 -7.86 -2.86
CA LEU A 132 32.72 -7.80 -3.52
C LEU A 132 33.81 -7.33 -2.59
N GLN A 133 33.54 -6.37 -1.70
CA GLN A 133 34.52 -5.88 -0.74
C GLN A 133 34.91 -6.99 0.25
N GLU A 134 33.94 -7.72 0.80
CA GLU A 134 34.21 -8.87 1.66
C GLU A 134 35.02 -9.97 0.94
N CYS A 135 34.69 -10.23 -0.32
CA CYS A 135 35.38 -11.21 -1.15
C CYS A 135 36.80 -10.76 -1.50
N PHE A 136 37.00 -9.47 -1.80
CA PHE A 136 38.31 -8.85 -2.02
C PHE A 136 39.18 -8.94 -0.76
N ASP A 137 38.67 -8.56 0.40
CA ASP A 137 39.41 -8.58 1.67
C ASP A 137 39.85 -10.00 2.03
N ARG A 138 38.96 -10.97 1.79
CA ARG A 138 39.26 -12.40 1.95
C ARG A 138 40.37 -12.83 0.98
N ALA A 139 40.25 -12.47 -0.30
CA ALA A 139 41.23 -12.84 -1.31
C ALA A 139 42.60 -12.20 -1.02
N ASP A 140 42.64 -10.93 -0.62
CA ASP A 140 43.87 -10.22 -0.26
C ASP A 140 44.56 -10.86 0.95
N LYS A 141 43.79 -11.25 1.97
CA LYS A 141 44.33 -12.02 3.11
C LYS A 141 45.04 -13.30 2.66
N TYR A 142 44.44 -14.08 1.76
CA TYR A 142 45.04 -15.33 1.28
C TYR A 142 46.16 -15.12 0.24
N ALA A 143 46.12 -14.02 -0.52
CA ALA A 143 47.21 -13.61 -1.40
C ALA A 143 48.50 -13.32 -0.61
N ARG A 144 48.39 -12.98 0.67
CA ARG A 144 49.55 -12.81 1.58
C ARG A 144 50.03 -14.11 2.23
N SER A 145 49.52 -15.26 1.81
CA SER A 145 49.92 -16.57 2.35
C SER A 145 51.39 -16.89 2.07
N ARG A 146 52.03 -17.59 3.02
CA ARG A 146 53.40 -18.11 2.86
C ARG A 146 53.48 -19.17 1.76
N SER A 147 52.42 -19.97 1.59
CA SER A 147 52.35 -20.98 0.53
C SER A 147 52.23 -20.32 -0.83
N GLU A 148 53.22 -20.51 -1.69
CA GLU A 148 53.24 -19.98 -3.06
C GLU A 148 52.02 -20.42 -3.87
N ARG A 149 51.63 -21.69 -3.77
CA ARG A 149 50.42 -22.22 -4.42
C ARG A 149 49.16 -21.44 -4.02
N VAL A 150 49.00 -21.16 -2.73
CA VAL A 150 47.84 -20.43 -2.20
C VAL A 150 47.91 -18.98 -2.67
N ARG A 151 49.07 -18.33 -2.52
CA ARG A 151 49.28 -16.95 -2.94
C ARG A 151 48.97 -16.73 -4.43
N ASN A 152 49.50 -17.57 -5.31
CA ASN A 152 49.29 -17.43 -6.75
C ASN A 152 47.81 -17.59 -7.12
N LYS A 153 47.11 -18.58 -6.52
CA LYS A 153 45.67 -18.75 -6.72
C LYS A 153 44.88 -17.52 -6.31
N TRP A 154 45.12 -16.99 -5.11
CA TRP A 154 44.31 -15.91 -4.55
C TRP A 154 44.70 -14.52 -5.05
N THR A 155 45.90 -14.34 -5.60
CA THR A 155 46.29 -13.07 -6.24
C THR A 155 45.43 -12.78 -7.46
N ALA A 156 45.22 -13.78 -8.33
CA ALA A 156 44.34 -13.63 -9.50
C ALA A 156 42.89 -13.30 -9.09
N THR A 157 42.35 -14.01 -8.10
CA THR A 157 41.00 -13.76 -7.56
C THR A 157 40.87 -12.37 -6.93
N ARG A 158 41.90 -11.92 -6.20
CA ARG A 158 41.93 -10.56 -5.62
C ARG A 158 41.89 -9.52 -6.73
N ASP A 159 42.69 -9.68 -7.78
CA ASP A 159 42.77 -8.73 -8.87
C ASP A 159 41.46 -8.69 -9.69
N GLU A 160 40.78 -9.83 -9.84
CA GLU A 160 39.42 -9.92 -10.41
C GLU A 160 38.42 -9.10 -9.58
N TYR A 161 38.34 -9.32 -8.27
CA TYR A 161 37.44 -8.55 -7.40
C TYR A 161 37.79 -7.06 -7.37
N ALA A 162 39.09 -6.73 -7.40
CA ALA A 162 39.55 -5.34 -7.49
C ALA A 162 39.03 -4.63 -8.75
N ALA A 163 38.96 -5.35 -9.88
CA ALA A 163 38.44 -4.80 -11.13
C ALA A 163 36.90 -4.64 -11.12
N LEU A 164 36.18 -5.53 -10.43
CA LEU A 164 34.71 -5.50 -10.33
C LEU A 164 34.19 -4.45 -9.33
N LEU A 165 34.89 -4.23 -8.22
CA LEU A 165 34.52 -3.25 -7.19
C LEU A 165 34.11 -1.86 -7.75
N PRO A 166 34.90 -1.18 -8.58
CA PRO A 166 34.51 0.12 -9.13
C PRO A 166 33.32 0.03 -10.10
N VAL A 167 33.02 -1.13 -10.68
CA VAL A 167 31.81 -1.35 -11.50
C VAL A 167 30.58 -1.41 -10.60
N ALA A 168 30.62 -2.21 -9.53
CA ALA A 168 29.54 -2.32 -8.55
C ALA A 168 29.23 -0.97 -7.89
N LYS A 169 30.25 -0.25 -7.41
CA LYS A 169 30.09 1.09 -6.82
C LYS A 169 29.40 2.07 -7.74
N ARG A 170 29.77 2.10 -9.03
CA ARG A 170 29.15 2.99 -10.02
C ARG A 170 27.70 2.61 -10.31
N TYR A 171 27.41 1.32 -10.42
CA TYR A 171 26.07 0.81 -10.64
C TYR A 171 25.15 1.15 -9.47
N GLU A 172 25.55 0.83 -8.24
CA GLU A 172 24.75 1.10 -7.04
C GLU A 172 24.57 2.60 -6.79
N ALA A 173 25.61 3.40 -7.00
CA ALA A 173 25.51 4.86 -6.93
C ALA A 173 24.53 5.42 -7.97
N LYS A 174 24.45 4.83 -9.17
CA LYS A 174 23.47 5.23 -10.19
C LYS A 174 22.05 4.85 -9.77
N CYS A 175 21.84 3.65 -9.26
CA CYS A 175 20.55 3.21 -8.71
C CYS A 175 20.08 4.15 -7.59
N GLU A 176 20.98 4.50 -6.66
CA GLU A 176 20.65 5.39 -5.55
C GLU A 176 20.35 6.81 -6.01
N ARG A 177 21.13 7.35 -6.96
CA ARG A 177 20.81 8.65 -7.56
C ARG A 177 19.42 8.68 -8.18
N ILE A 178 19.00 7.61 -8.84
CA ILE A 178 17.65 7.52 -9.41
C ILE A 178 16.60 7.47 -8.29
N ARG A 179 16.79 6.69 -7.22
CA ARG A 179 15.86 6.66 -6.08
C ARG A 179 15.69 8.04 -5.43
N ILE A 180 16.79 8.77 -5.28
CA ILE A 180 16.79 10.14 -4.74
C ILE A 180 16.07 11.09 -5.71
N ALA A 181 16.43 11.05 -7.01
CA ALA A 181 15.88 11.94 -8.02
C ALA A 181 14.37 11.76 -8.23
N THR A 182 13.86 10.52 -8.12
CA THR A 182 12.42 10.25 -8.25
C THR A 182 11.63 10.50 -6.97
N GLY A 183 12.31 10.75 -5.85
CA GLY A 183 11.68 10.88 -4.54
C GLY A 183 11.02 9.58 -4.03
N TYR A 184 11.38 8.42 -4.59
CA TYR A 184 10.71 7.15 -4.31
C TYR A 184 10.71 6.82 -2.80
N ASN A 185 11.85 6.98 -2.12
CA ASN A 185 11.95 6.65 -0.70
C ASN A 185 11.02 7.54 0.16
N ALA A 186 10.93 8.83 -0.15
CA ALA A 186 10.03 9.75 0.56
C ALA A 186 8.56 9.41 0.30
N ALA A 187 8.19 9.16 -0.96
CA ALA A 187 6.82 8.78 -1.33
C ALA A 187 6.40 7.43 -0.70
N LYS A 188 7.31 6.44 -0.68
CA LYS A 188 7.09 5.15 -0.01
C LYS A 188 6.88 5.31 1.50
N THR A 189 7.71 6.12 2.16
CA THR A 189 7.57 6.39 3.60
C THR A 189 6.23 7.08 3.90
N ARG A 190 5.86 8.10 3.13
CA ARG A 190 4.56 8.78 3.24
C ARG A 190 3.40 7.79 3.05
N ASN A 191 3.44 6.96 2.01
CA ASN A 191 2.39 5.96 1.79
C ASN A 191 2.31 4.91 2.90
N ASN A 192 3.45 4.45 3.43
CA ASN A 192 3.46 3.52 4.54
C ASN A 192 2.83 4.13 5.80
N ALA A 193 3.13 5.41 6.09
CA ALA A 193 2.54 6.13 7.22
C ALA A 193 1.03 6.31 7.05
N ALA A 194 0.58 6.83 5.89
CA ALA A 194 -0.83 7.03 5.59
C ALA A 194 -1.63 5.71 5.61
N ARG A 195 -1.02 4.60 5.14
CA ARG A 195 -1.63 3.27 5.22
C ARG A 195 -1.78 2.79 6.66
N ALA A 196 -0.76 2.98 7.50
CA ALA A 196 -0.82 2.61 8.91
C ALA A 196 -1.92 3.41 9.64
N GLU A 197 -1.96 4.72 9.42
CA GLU A 197 -2.99 5.60 9.98
C GLU A 197 -4.41 5.19 9.55
N LEU A 198 -4.61 4.86 8.27
CA LEU A 198 -5.90 4.35 7.78
C LEU A 198 -6.28 3.02 8.45
N ILE A 199 -5.32 2.09 8.62
CA ILE A 199 -5.57 0.81 9.31
C ILE A 199 -6.00 1.06 10.76
N ASP A 200 -5.29 1.91 11.47
CA ASP A 200 -5.55 2.22 12.88
C ASP A 200 -6.90 2.93 13.06
N LEU A 201 -7.23 3.86 12.17
CA LEU A 201 -8.51 4.56 12.18
C LEU A 201 -9.67 3.60 11.88
N VAL A 202 -9.55 2.75 10.86
CA VAL A 202 -10.59 1.75 10.55
C VAL A 202 -10.76 0.79 11.73
N GLY A 203 -9.66 0.29 12.32
CA GLY A 203 -9.72 -0.56 13.51
C GLY A 203 -10.43 0.12 14.68
N SER A 204 -10.13 1.41 14.90
CA SER A 204 -10.77 2.22 15.94
C SER A 204 -12.28 2.39 15.69
N ILE A 205 -12.69 2.72 14.46
CA ILE A 205 -14.10 2.83 14.06
C ILE A 205 -14.83 1.50 14.29
N MET A 206 -14.23 0.38 13.88
CA MET A 206 -14.83 -0.94 14.02
C MET A 206 -14.97 -1.36 15.48
N GLY A 207 -14.02 -0.95 16.34
CA GLY A 207 -14.04 -1.23 17.78
C GLY A 207 -15.01 -0.37 18.59
N GLN A 208 -15.50 0.75 18.07
CA GLN A 208 -16.51 1.56 18.78
C GLN A 208 -17.89 0.91 18.73
N PRO A 209 -18.68 0.99 19.82
CA PRO A 209 -20.07 0.58 19.79
C PRO A 209 -20.91 1.59 19.00
N GLU A 210 -21.74 1.08 18.10
CA GLU A 210 -22.78 1.83 17.42
C GLU A 210 -24.12 1.73 18.18
N ARG A 211 -24.87 2.83 18.17
CA ARG A 211 -26.21 2.94 18.78
C ARG A 211 -27.28 3.27 17.75
N THR A 212 -26.89 3.82 16.60
CA THR A 212 -27.81 4.30 15.58
C THR A 212 -27.42 3.81 14.19
N MET A 213 -28.28 4.10 13.20
CA MET A 213 -27.97 3.85 11.79
C MET A 213 -26.78 4.71 11.31
N ASP A 214 -26.57 5.89 11.90
CA ASP A 214 -25.43 6.74 11.53
C ASP A 214 -24.10 6.05 11.88
N GLY A 215 -24.01 5.38 13.03
CA GLY A 215 -22.86 4.57 13.39
C GLY A 215 -22.60 3.41 12.43
N ILE A 216 -23.67 2.75 11.96
CA ILE A 216 -23.58 1.71 10.92
C ILE A 216 -23.04 2.28 9.60
N ILE A 217 -23.50 3.46 9.19
CA ILE A 217 -23.02 4.14 7.98
C ILE A 217 -21.52 4.47 8.11
N ILE A 218 -21.08 4.97 9.26
CA ILE A 218 -19.66 5.27 9.52
C ILE A 218 -18.80 4.01 9.40
N LYS A 219 -19.23 2.87 9.99
CA LYS A 219 -18.52 1.60 9.86
C LYS A 219 -18.48 1.09 8.41
N ALA A 220 -19.57 1.24 7.68
CA ALA A 220 -19.63 0.88 6.26
C ALA A 220 -18.66 1.74 5.42
N GLN A 221 -18.58 3.05 5.68
CA GLN A 221 -17.62 3.95 5.05
C GLN A 221 -16.18 3.56 5.36
N ALA A 222 -15.87 3.20 6.61
CA ALA A 222 -14.54 2.73 7.00
C ALA A 222 -14.13 1.45 6.26
N LEU A 223 -15.05 0.48 6.12
CA LEU A 223 -14.80 -0.72 5.31
C LEU A 223 -14.65 -0.43 3.82
N SER A 224 -15.37 0.56 3.30
CA SER A 224 -15.22 1.04 1.92
C SER A 224 -13.82 1.64 1.71
N ALA A 225 -13.36 2.51 2.62
CA ALA A 225 -12.00 3.07 2.58
C ALA A 225 -10.94 1.96 2.67
N TRP A 226 -11.13 0.98 3.56
CA TRP A 226 -10.25 -0.18 3.67
C TRP A 226 -10.14 -0.95 2.36
N SER A 227 -11.23 -1.10 1.60
CA SER A 227 -11.24 -1.84 0.34
C SER A 227 -10.28 -1.28 -0.72
N LYS A 228 -9.90 0.00 -0.61
CA LYS A 228 -8.93 0.68 -1.48
C LYS A 228 -7.48 0.29 -1.19
N VAL A 229 -7.21 -0.30 -0.03
CA VAL A 229 -5.86 -0.79 0.31
C VAL A 229 -5.51 -2.00 -0.55
N ASP A 230 -4.25 -2.08 -0.97
CA ASP A 230 -3.75 -3.21 -1.75
C ASP A 230 -4.11 -4.57 -1.12
N ARG A 231 -4.47 -5.52 -1.99
CA ARG A 231 -5.01 -6.82 -1.60
C ARG A 231 -4.06 -7.58 -0.67
N THR A 232 -2.75 -7.47 -0.88
CA THR A 232 -1.76 -8.20 -0.07
C THR A 232 -1.77 -7.69 1.36
N TYR A 233 -1.78 -6.37 1.54
CA TYR A 233 -1.86 -5.76 2.87
C TYR A 233 -3.20 -6.06 3.55
N ARG A 234 -4.30 -6.12 2.79
CA ARG A 234 -5.59 -6.54 3.33
C ARG A 234 -5.60 -7.98 3.81
N ALA A 235 -5.02 -8.89 3.04
CA ALA A 235 -4.98 -10.31 3.36
C ALA A 235 -4.06 -10.63 4.57
N LEU A 236 -3.05 -9.80 4.82
CA LEU A 236 -2.08 -10.01 5.91
C LEU A 236 -2.45 -9.26 7.21
N ASN A 237 -3.48 -8.42 7.20
CA ASN A 237 -3.95 -7.74 8.40
C ASN A 237 -4.88 -8.65 9.21
N LEU A 238 -4.34 -9.31 10.24
CA LEU A 238 -5.10 -10.23 11.10
C LEU A 238 -6.26 -9.54 11.83
N ASN A 239 -6.09 -8.27 12.22
CA ASN A 239 -7.16 -7.50 12.88
C ASN A 239 -8.36 -7.29 11.96
N ALA A 240 -8.13 -7.22 10.64
CA ALA A 240 -9.19 -7.01 9.66
C ALA A 240 -10.06 -8.25 9.40
N LEU A 241 -9.64 -9.44 9.86
CA LEU A 241 -10.40 -10.68 9.68
C LEU A 241 -11.73 -10.64 10.42
N GLU A 242 -11.79 -9.94 11.55
CA GLU A 242 -13.00 -9.85 12.38
C GLU A 242 -13.96 -8.75 11.95
N TRP A 243 -13.48 -7.73 11.21
CA TRP A 243 -14.27 -6.53 10.91
C TRP A 243 -15.55 -6.82 10.15
N SER A 244 -15.52 -7.74 9.18
CA SER A 244 -16.73 -8.10 8.42
C SER A 244 -17.79 -8.77 9.31
N GLY A 245 -17.37 -9.63 10.23
CA GLY A 245 -18.24 -10.27 11.21
C GLY A 245 -18.80 -9.27 12.22
N GLN A 246 -17.96 -8.38 12.74
CA GLN A 246 -18.38 -7.30 13.64
C GLN A 246 -19.42 -6.38 12.98
N PHE A 247 -19.18 -5.95 11.73
CA PHE A 247 -20.14 -5.13 11.00
C PHE A 247 -21.48 -5.84 10.77
N ALA A 248 -21.47 -7.12 10.40
CA ALA A 248 -22.69 -7.89 10.22
C ALA A 248 -23.49 -8.01 11.54
N ALA A 249 -22.80 -8.24 12.67
CA ALA A 249 -23.43 -8.27 13.98
C ALA A 249 -24.04 -6.92 14.36
N SER A 250 -23.33 -5.81 14.08
CA SER A 250 -23.80 -4.44 14.28
C SER A 250 -25.10 -4.16 13.51
N VAL A 251 -25.14 -4.52 12.23
CA VAL A 251 -26.34 -4.35 11.38
C VAL A 251 -27.53 -5.11 11.97
N LEU A 252 -27.34 -6.37 12.38
CA LEU A 252 -28.40 -7.18 12.99
C LEU A 252 -28.90 -6.60 14.32
N LYS A 253 -27.99 -6.12 15.17
CA LYS A 253 -28.34 -5.49 16.45
C LYS A 253 -29.23 -4.26 16.26
N VAL A 254 -28.88 -3.36 15.33
CA VAL A 254 -29.67 -2.17 15.04
C VAL A 254 -31.00 -2.55 14.39
N ALA A 255 -31.00 -3.50 13.44
CA ALA A 255 -32.22 -3.95 12.76
C ALA A 255 -33.23 -4.64 13.70
N THR A 256 -32.75 -5.27 14.78
CA THR A 256 -33.60 -5.95 15.78
C THR A 256 -34.05 -5.04 16.93
N GLY A 257 -33.70 -3.74 16.91
CA GLY A 257 -34.11 -2.78 17.94
C GLY A 257 -33.31 -2.87 19.25
N GLY A 258 -32.17 -3.57 19.25
CA GLY A 258 -31.31 -3.74 20.41
C GLY A 258 -30.41 -2.52 20.68
N ALA A 259 -30.99 -1.34 20.92
CA ALA A 259 -30.27 -0.22 21.50
C ALA A 259 -30.37 -0.32 23.02
N SER A 260 -29.35 -0.91 23.66
CA SER A 260 -29.14 -0.87 25.12
C SER A 260 -28.03 0.10 25.45
#